data_AF-A0A0A6WYI5-F1
#
_entry.id   AF-A0A0A6WYI5-F1
#
_cell.length_a   1.000
_cell.length_b   1.000
_cell.length_c   1.000
_cell.angle_alpha   90.00
_cell.angle_beta   90.00
_cell.angle_gamma   90.00
#
_symmetry.space_group_name_H-M   'P 1'
#
loop_
_entity.id
_entity.type
_entity.pdbx_description
1 polymer ?
#
loop_
_entity_poly.entity_id
_entity_poly.type
_entity_poly.pdbx_seq_one_letter_code
_entity_poly.pdbx_strand_id
1 'polypeptide(L)' 'MFVDNMNLPWRTSSFCTNAACVEVAITAESVFVADSKESRRRILAHTRSEWRDFITGVKSGAFSH' A
#
# COMPACT_ATOMS: atom_id res chain seq x y z
N MET A 1 12.22 5.94 13.48
CA MET A 1 12.01 4.50 13.75
C MET A 1 12.20 3.76 12.43
N PHE A 2 13.02 2.71 12.40
CA PHE A 2 13.09 1.83 11.25
C PHE A 2 11.87 0.91 11.30
N VAL A 3 10.98 1.03 10.32
CA VAL A 3 9.91 0.05 10.15
C VAL A 3 10.59 -1.19 9.58
N ASP A 4 10.55 -2.30 10.32
CA ASP A 4 11.01 -3.58 9.79
C ASP A 4 9.97 -4.07 8.77
N ASN A 5 10.21 -3.68 7.52
CA ASN A 5 9.31 -3.94 6.40
C ASN A 5 9.14 -5.44 6.11
N MET A 6 10.05 -6.30 6.59
CA MET A 6 9.99 -7.75 6.37
C MET A 6 8.95 -8.43 7.27
N ASN A 7 8.63 -7.85 8.43
CA ASN A 7 7.70 -8.42 9.42
C ASN A 7 6.28 -7.85 9.35
N LEU A 8 6.00 -6.98 8.37
CA LEU A 8 4.65 -6.46 8.18
C LEU A 8 3.73 -7.52 7.54
N PRO A 9 2.42 -7.53 7.87
CA PRO A 9 1.46 -8.50 7.34
C PRO A 9 1.03 -8.14 5.90
N TRP A 10 1.93 -8.36 4.95
CA TRP A 10 1.71 -8.05 3.53
C TRP A 10 0.66 -8.94 2.89
N ARG A 11 -0.19 -8.31 2.06
CA ARG A 11 -1.15 -8.97 1.19
C ARG A 11 -0.94 -8.49 -0.24
N THR A 12 -0.70 -9.43 -1.14
CA THR A 12 -0.59 -9.16 -2.57
C THR A 12 -1.99 -9.07 -3.20
N SER A 13 -2.17 -8.14 -4.14
CA SER A 13 -3.42 -8.01 -4.90
C SER A 13 -3.76 -9.29 -5.66
N SER A 14 -5.02 -9.73 -5.57
CA SER A 14 -5.54 -10.88 -6.33
C SER A 14 -5.62 -10.62 -7.83
N PHE A 15 -5.54 -9.36 -8.27
CA PHE A 15 -5.49 -8.99 -9.68
C PHE A 15 -4.08 -9.09 -10.28
N CYS A 16 -3.07 -9.41 -9.47
CA CYS A 16 -1.73 -9.57 -9.99
C CYS A 16 -1.54 -10.92 -10.69
N THR A 17 -0.94 -10.89 -11.87
CA THR A 17 -0.67 -12.09 -12.67
C THR A 17 0.82 -12.35 -12.91
N ASN A 18 1.67 -11.32 -12.96
CA ASN A 18 3.05 -11.46 -13.47
C ASN A 18 4.08 -10.90 -12.48
N ALA A 19 4.28 -9.58 -12.50
CA ALA A 19 5.30 -8.85 -11.77
C ALA A 19 4.77 -7.45 -11.44
N ALA A 20 5.47 -6.73 -10.57
CA ALA A 20 5.06 -5.40 -10.08
C ALA A 20 3.67 -5.41 -9.42
N CYS A 21 3.36 -6.50 -8.70
CA CYS A 21 2.11 -6.64 -7.97
C CYS A 21 2.01 -5.57 -6.90
N VAL A 22 0.85 -4.94 -6.76
CA VAL A 22 0.56 -4.11 -5.59
C VAL A 22 0.48 -5.00 -4.35
N GLU A 23 1.25 -4.63 -3.34
CA GLU A 23 1.24 -5.24 -2.02
C GLU A 23 0.82 -4.19 -0.99
N VAL A 24 -0.02 -4.59 -0.03
CA VAL A 24 -0.49 -3.72 1.05
C VAL A 24 -0.30 -4.41 2.39
N ALA A 25 0.26 -3.70 3.36
CA ALA A 25 0.27 -4.11 4.76
C ALA A 25 -0.47 -3.07 5.61
N ILE A 26 -1.33 -3.55 6.51
CA ILE A 26 -2.14 -2.71 7.38
C ILE A 26 -1.77 -3.01 8.82
N THR A 27 -1.35 -2.00 9.57
CA THR A 27 -1.05 -2.08 11.01
C THR A 27 -2.06 -1.27 11.81
N ALA A 28 -1.92 -1.20 13.13
CA ALA A 28 -2.79 -0.36 13.97
C ALA A 28 -2.73 1.12 13.56
N GLU A 29 -1.57 1.63 13.16
CA GLU A 29 -1.34 3.07 12.95
C GLU A 29 -1.26 3.46 11.47
N SER A 30 -0.78 2.55 10.63
CA SER A 30 -0.36 2.88 9.27
C SER A 30 -0.83 1.88 8.23
N VAL A 31 -0.86 2.35 6.98
CA VAL A 31 -1.01 1.55 5.78
C VAL A 31 0.24 1.73 4.94
N PHE A 32 0.83 0.60 4.56
CA PHE A 32 2.02 0.54 3.73
C PHE A 32 1.64 -0.01 2.36
N VAL A 33 2.13 0.62 1.30
CA VAL A 33 1.93 0.19 -0.09
C VAL A 33 3.29 0.04 -0.74
N ALA A 34 3.48 -1.09 -1.41
CA ALA A 34 4.69 -1.38 -2.16
C ALA A 34 4.32 -2.09 -3.46
N ASP A 35 5.31 -2.26 -4.33
CA ASP A 35 5.21 -3.15 -5.47
C ASP A 35 6.21 -4.32 -5.33
N SER A 36 5.83 -5.49 -5.86
CA SER A 36 6.60 -6.73 -5.65
C SER A 36 7.92 -6.79 -6.41
N LYS A 37 8.18 -5.90 -7.39
CA LYS A 37 9.36 -6.01 -8.27
C LYS A 37 10.65 -5.54 -7.59
N GLU A 38 10.52 -4.67 -6.58
CA GLU A 38 11.65 -4.08 -5.86
C GLU A 38 11.84 -4.67 -4.45
N SER A 39 11.31 -5.86 -4.16
CA SER A 39 11.39 -6.52 -2.85
C SER A 39 11.06 -5.56 -1.69
N ARG A 40 10.07 -4.67 -1.88
CA ARG A 40 9.65 -3.67 -0.89
C ARG A 40 10.76 -2.68 -0.48
N ARG A 41 11.70 -2.38 -1.39
CA ARG A 41 12.71 -1.32 -1.21
C ARG A 41 12.12 0.08 -1.27
N ARG A 42 11.01 0.27 -1.98
CA ARG A 42 10.24 1.51 -2.01
C ARG A 42 8.86 1.26 -1.45
N ILE A 43 8.57 1.89 -0.32
CA ILE A 43 7.30 1.77 0.40
C ILE A 43 6.72 3.17 0.56
N LEU A 44 5.45 3.30 0.18
CA LEU A 44 4.63 4.43 0.56
C LEU A 44 3.98 4.11 1.91
N ALA A 45 4.21 4.97 2.90
CA ALA A 45 3.64 4.83 4.23
C ALA A 45 2.66 5.98 4.46
N HIS A 46 1.43 5.64 4.85
CA HIS A 46 0.36 6.58 5.15
C HIS A 46 -0.24 6.25 6.51
N THR A 47 -0.74 7.25 7.22
CA THR A 47 -1.61 7.03 8.37
C THR A 47 -2.93 6.39 7.94
N ARG A 48 -3.66 5.77 8.87
CA ARG A 48 -5.01 5.26 8.59
C ARG A 48 -6.01 6.32 8.12
N SER A 49 -5.89 7.55 8.61
CA SER A 49 -6.73 8.68 8.18
C SER A 49 -6.44 9.07 6.75
N GLU A 50 -5.17 9.30 6.40
CA GLU A 50 -4.76 9.66 5.04
C GLU A 50 -5.15 8.57 4.04
N TRP A 51 -5.00 7.29 4.41
CA TRP A 51 -5.41 6.18 3.56
C TRP A 51 -6.93 6.18 3.31
N ARG A 52 -7.74 6.45 4.33
CA ARG A 52 -9.20 6.52 4.19
C ARG A 52 -9.61 7.69 3.29
N ASP A 53 -8.97 8.83 3.43
CA ASP A 53 -9.24 10.01 2.61
C ASP A 53 -8.83 9.78 1.16
N PHE A 54 -7.68 9.13 0.94
CA PHE A 54 -7.24 8.68 -0.38
C PHE A 54 -8.27 7.76 -1.05
N ILE A 55 -8.73 6.71 -0.36
CA ILE A 55 -9.75 5.78 -0.90
C ILE A 55 -11.06 6.52 -1.21
N THR A 56 -11.44 7.48 -0.38
CA THR A 56 -12.64 8.31 -0.62
C THR A 56 -12.49 9.13 -1.89
N GLY A 57 -11.34 9.79 -2.08
CA GLY A 57 -11.04 10.55 -3.29
C GLY A 57 -10.99 9.69 -4.56
N VAL A 58 -10.41 8.49 -4.48
CA VAL A 58 -10.42 7.53 -5.62
C VAL A 58 -11.85 7.16 -6.00
N LYS A 59 -12.69 6.83 -5.02
CA LYS A 59 -14.09 6.44 -5.27
C LYS A 59 -14.97 7.58 -5.77
N SER A 60 -14.66 8.83 -5.40
CA SER A 60 -15.39 10.00 -5.89
C SER A 60 -14.92 10.49 -7.26
N GLY A 61 -13.90 9.86 -7.87
CA GLY A 61 -13.34 10.28 -9.15
C GLY A 61 -12.41 11.50 -9.05
N ALA A 62 -11.93 11.84 -7.86
CA ALA A 62 -11.05 13.01 -7.68
C ALA A 62 -9.70 12.89 -8.40
N PHE A 63 -9.33 11.68 -8.83
CA PHE A 63 -8.05 11.38 -9.47
C PHE A 63 -8.20 10.79 -10.90
N SER A 64 -9.39 10.82 -11.49
CA SER A 64 -9.56 10.44 -12.90
C SER A 64 -9.14 11.62 -13.80
N HIS A 65 -7.99 11.48 -14.46
CA HIS A 65 -7.49 12.39 -15.48
C HIS A 65 -7.59 11.74 -16.86
#